data_AF-A0A2D8RWN1-F1
#
_entry.id   AF-A0A2D8RWN1-F1
#
_cell.length_a   1.000
_cell.length_b   1.000
_cell.length_c   1.000
_cell.angle_alpha   90.00
_cell.angle_beta   90.00
_cell.angle_gamma   90.00
#
_symmetry.space_group_name_H-M   'P 1'
#
loop_
_entity.id
_entity.type
_entity.pdbx_description
1 polymer ?
#
loop_
_entity_poly.entity_id
_entity_poly.type
_entity_poly.pdbx_seq_one_letter_code
_entity_poly.pdbx_strand_id
1 'polypeptide(L)'
;MNLEEATGQLRQVQTYGVTASRFLPYASMLPAFASIRSHIKKLPAERRLGAQLKMRKWYWASVFTSRYSGSVESTSTRDFLDLRTWFDDDDAIPGAVAEFERRFKDIDFASEVKSGSSIYNGVFNLLSIKGAKDWISGEIPPAEKLDDHHIVPASWGRKQLGGNRINTILNRTPLVSETNRHVISDRLPNEYLPELMANNGRDQVLAIMESHLISGRAVDILMREDFGPDDFEEFIAERRHTILSAIEDLLIKERLDLPPNLRALDARIEGTELSLRKRVEDTLQGDASAIPQHISDKVEERIQKATRRQASSGDEDFSLLSKKLEYFDLRELQDLIQNKTLWPSFAGAFGSKEALATKFGQLAELRNGIRHSRSVSQIALKEGEAAALWFEGCLKSRSTETA
;
A
#
# COMPACT_ATOMS: atom_id res chain seq x y z
N MET A 1 -16.56 -26.85 -1.12
CA MET A 1 -15.77 -26.41 0.04
C MET A 1 -16.76 -26.16 1.15
N ASN A 2 -16.53 -26.69 2.35
CA ASN A 2 -17.40 -26.40 3.49
C ASN A 2 -17.02 -25.04 4.13
N LEU A 3 -17.84 -24.52 5.04
CA LEU A 3 -17.60 -23.20 5.66
C LEU A 3 -16.40 -23.19 6.61
N GLU A 4 -16.05 -24.33 7.19
CA GLU A 4 -14.89 -24.48 8.07
C GLU A 4 -13.58 -24.35 7.29
N GLU A 5 -13.47 -25.01 6.14
CA GLU A 5 -12.36 -24.87 5.19
C GLU A 5 -12.22 -23.41 4.71
N ALA A 6 -13.34 -22.76 4.38
CA ALA A 6 -13.35 -21.36 3.96
C ALA A 6 -12.84 -20.43 5.07
N THR A 7 -13.27 -20.66 6.31
CA THR A 7 -12.81 -19.91 7.49
C THR A 7 -11.33 -20.15 7.75
N GLY A 8 -10.86 -21.40 7.65
CA GLY A 8 -9.45 -21.76 7.78
C GLY A 8 -8.56 -21.06 6.73
N GLN A 9 -9.08 -20.84 5.52
CA GLN A 9 -8.36 -20.09 4.49
C GLN A 9 -8.27 -18.60 4.78
N LEU A 10 -9.35 -17.99 5.26
CA LEU A 10 -9.32 -16.58 5.67
C LEU A 10 -8.36 -16.36 6.85
N ARG A 11 -8.12 -17.39 7.66
CA ARG A 11 -7.11 -17.37 8.72
C ARG A 11 -5.65 -17.42 8.25
N GLN A 12 -5.40 -17.51 6.93
CA GLN A 12 -4.06 -17.35 6.38
C GLN A 12 -3.65 -15.88 6.47
N VAL A 13 -2.96 -15.53 7.56
CA VAL A 13 -2.60 -14.14 7.90
C VAL A 13 -1.87 -13.45 6.75
N GLN A 14 -0.96 -14.12 6.05
CA GLN A 14 -0.21 -13.49 4.94
C GLN A 14 -1.10 -13.07 3.76
N THR A 15 -2.32 -13.61 3.64
CA THR A 15 -3.22 -13.37 2.51
C THR A 15 -4.44 -12.52 2.87
N TYR A 16 -5.08 -12.81 4.00
CA TYR A 16 -6.36 -12.19 4.35
C TYR A 16 -6.34 -11.50 5.72
N GLY A 17 -5.27 -11.70 6.50
CA GLY A 17 -5.05 -11.03 7.78
C GLY A 17 -5.99 -11.41 8.92
N VAL A 18 -6.97 -12.31 8.70
CA VAL A 18 -7.96 -12.67 9.74
C VAL A 18 -7.29 -13.50 10.82
N THR A 19 -7.02 -12.89 11.96
CA THR A 19 -6.38 -13.57 13.09
C THR A 19 -7.39 -14.35 13.93
N ALA A 20 -8.59 -13.81 14.13
CA ALA A 20 -9.66 -14.44 14.90
C ALA A 20 -11.04 -14.15 14.28
N SER A 21 -12.07 -14.90 14.65
CA SER A 21 -13.43 -14.75 14.10
C SER A 21 -14.01 -13.34 14.30
N ARG A 22 -13.63 -12.64 15.37
CA ARG A 22 -14.03 -11.23 15.61
C ARG A 22 -13.45 -10.24 14.59
N PHE A 23 -12.35 -10.60 13.93
CA PHE A 23 -11.68 -9.82 12.90
C PHE A 23 -12.09 -10.24 11.47
N LEU A 24 -13.06 -11.13 11.35
CA LEU A 24 -13.67 -11.44 10.06
C LEU A 24 -14.49 -10.21 9.60
N PRO A 25 -14.22 -9.60 8.43
CA PRO A 25 -14.93 -8.39 8.03
C PRO A 25 -16.44 -8.62 7.77
N TYR A 26 -16.81 -9.79 7.23
CA TYR A 26 -18.18 -10.20 7.00
C TYR A 26 -18.35 -11.72 7.12
N ALA A 27 -19.09 -12.18 8.12
CA ALA A 27 -19.53 -13.58 8.18
C ALA A 27 -20.49 -13.92 7.03
N SER A 28 -21.32 -12.95 6.61
CA SER A 28 -22.27 -13.05 5.50
C SER A 28 -21.61 -13.30 4.13
N MET A 29 -20.31 -13.02 3.99
CA MET A 29 -19.54 -13.24 2.77
C MET A 29 -19.04 -14.69 2.62
N LEU A 30 -18.99 -15.45 3.73
CA LEU A 30 -18.43 -16.81 3.74
C LEU A 30 -19.07 -17.76 2.72
N PRO A 31 -20.41 -17.78 2.52
CA PRO A 31 -21.01 -18.67 1.52
C PRO A 31 -20.58 -18.34 0.09
N ALA A 32 -20.48 -17.05 -0.26
CA ALA A 32 -20.00 -16.61 -1.57
C ALA A 32 -18.53 -17.00 -1.73
N PHE A 33 -17.68 -16.67 -0.74
CA PHE A 33 -16.26 -17.02 -0.74
C PHE A 33 -16.04 -18.53 -0.92
N ALA A 34 -16.76 -19.37 -0.17
CA ALA A 34 -16.67 -20.83 -0.24
C ALA A 34 -17.10 -21.35 -1.63
N SER A 35 -18.20 -20.81 -2.18
CA SER A 35 -18.71 -21.16 -3.50
C SER A 35 -17.72 -20.82 -4.61
N ILE A 36 -17.19 -19.60 -4.61
CA ILE A 36 -16.17 -19.12 -5.56
C ILE A 36 -14.91 -19.98 -5.47
N ARG A 37 -14.39 -20.22 -4.27
CA ARG A 37 -13.21 -21.07 -4.07
C ARG A 37 -13.43 -22.49 -4.58
N SER A 38 -14.61 -23.04 -4.32
CA SER A 38 -14.99 -24.37 -4.82
C SER A 38 -15.08 -24.41 -6.34
N HIS A 39 -15.47 -23.32 -6.99
CA HIS A 39 -15.43 -23.19 -8.44
C HIS A 39 -13.98 -23.13 -8.96
N ILE A 40 -13.10 -22.34 -8.35
CA ILE A 40 -11.69 -22.24 -8.74
C ILE A 40 -11.00 -23.60 -8.66
N LYS A 41 -11.28 -24.41 -7.63
CA LYS A 41 -10.74 -25.79 -7.52
C LYS A 41 -11.10 -26.69 -8.71
N LYS A 42 -12.21 -26.42 -9.40
CA LYS A 42 -12.67 -27.18 -10.58
C LYS A 42 -12.08 -26.69 -11.90
N LEU A 43 -11.42 -25.52 -11.92
CA LEU A 43 -10.74 -25.01 -13.11
C LEU A 43 -9.50 -25.88 -13.47
N PRO A 44 -9.08 -25.86 -14.74
CA PRO A 44 -7.79 -26.40 -15.16
C PRO A 44 -6.64 -25.83 -14.33
N ALA A 45 -5.61 -26.63 -14.05
CA ALA A 45 -4.56 -26.31 -13.08
C ALA A 45 -3.84 -24.99 -13.39
N GLU A 46 -3.54 -24.77 -14.66
CA GLU A 46 -2.90 -23.58 -15.23
C GLU A 46 -3.72 -22.30 -15.05
N ARG A 47 -5.05 -22.41 -14.90
CA ARG A 47 -5.95 -21.25 -14.69
C ARG A 47 -6.18 -20.91 -13.22
N ARG A 48 -5.86 -21.83 -12.30
CA ARG A 48 -6.19 -21.69 -10.86
C ARG A 48 -5.50 -20.50 -10.23
N LEU A 49 -4.23 -20.24 -10.57
CA LEU A 49 -3.46 -19.15 -9.98
C LEU A 49 -4.09 -17.78 -10.31
N GLY A 50 -4.37 -17.52 -11.58
CA GLY A 50 -5.02 -16.27 -12.02
C GLY A 50 -6.40 -16.06 -11.37
N ALA A 51 -7.19 -17.13 -11.26
CA ALA A 51 -8.49 -17.04 -10.58
C ALA A 51 -8.37 -16.80 -9.06
N GLN A 52 -7.35 -17.35 -8.39
CA GLN A 52 -7.06 -17.06 -6.98
C GLN A 52 -6.65 -15.59 -6.77
N LEU A 53 -5.82 -15.03 -7.66
CA LEU A 53 -5.44 -13.61 -7.65
C LEU A 53 -6.67 -12.70 -7.73
N LYS A 54 -7.53 -12.94 -8.73
CA LYS A 54 -8.81 -12.23 -8.92
C LYS A 54 -9.74 -12.35 -7.72
N MET A 55 -9.86 -13.55 -7.14
CA MET A 55 -10.65 -13.79 -5.94
C MET A 55 -10.15 -12.96 -4.74
N ARG A 56 -8.83 -12.84 -4.55
CA ARG A 56 -8.26 -12.01 -3.48
C ARG A 56 -8.58 -10.53 -3.67
N LYS A 57 -8.47 -10.05 -4.91
CA LYS A 57 -8.83 -8.66 -5.26
C LYS A 57 -10.30 -8.37 -4.98
N TRP A 58 -11.18 -9.27 -5.37
CA TRP A 58 -12.61 -9.18 -5.00
C TRP A 58 -12.84 -9.23 -3.49
N TYR A 59 -12.08 -10.04 -2.75
CA TYR A 59 -12.23 -10.09 -1.29
C TYR A 59 -11.99 -8.72 -0.68
N TRP A 60 -10.84 -8.12 -0.98
CA TRP A 60 -10.48 -6.81 -0.43
C TRP A 60 -11.38 -5.69 -0.93
N ALA A 61 -11.80 -5.73 -2.20
CA ALA A 61 -12.78 -4.81 -2.74
C ALA A 61 -14.10 -4.90 -1.95
N SER A 62 -14.58 -6.11 -1.66
CA SER A 62 -15.83 -6.32 -0.90
C SER A 62 -15.75 -5.81 0.54
N VAL A 63 -14.57 -5.92 1.16
CA VAL A 63 -14.29 -5.40 2.51
C VAL A 63 -14.33 -3.86 2.51
N PHE A 64 -13.51 -3.23 1.66
CA PHE A 64 -13.35 -1.77 1.66
C PHE A 64 -14.48 -0.98 0.99
N THR A 65 -15.41 -1.67 0.30
CA THR A 65 -16.67 -1.09 -0.21
C THR A 65 -17.88 -1.44 0.66
N SER A 66 -17.67 -2.13 1.80
CA SER A 66 -18.76 -2.57 2.69
C SER A 66 -19.88 -3.34 1.96
N ARG A 67 -19.51 -4.11 0.93
CA ARG A 67 -20.43 -4.72 -0.04
C ARG A 67 -21.46 -5.67 0.54
N TYR A 68 -21.12 -6.33 1.64
CA TYR A 68 -21.94 -7.36 2.29
C TYR A 68 -22.74 -6.84 3.50
N SER A 69 -22.89 -5.52 3.63
CA SER A 69 -23.72 -4.87 4.67
C SER A 69 -25.23 -5.02 4.45
N GLY A 70 -25.68 -5.33 3.23
CA GLY A 70 -27.09 -5.49 2.87
C GLY A 70 -27.31 -6.36 1.63
N SER A 71 -28.56 -6.81 1.40
CA SER A 71 -28.99 -7.61 0.22
C SER A 71 -28.10 -8.83 -0.10
N VAL A 72 -27.57 -9.48 0.94
CA VAL A 72 -26.49 -10.48 0.89
C VAL A 72 -26.72 -11.58 -0.13
N GLU A 73 -27.94 -12.12 -0.23
CA GLU A 73 -28.24 -13.23 -1.15
C GLU A 73 -28.06 -12.80 -2.61
N SER A 74 -28.69 -11.69 -3.00
CA SER A 74 -28.58 -11.13 -4.36
C SER A 74 -27.15 -10.71 -4.71
N THR A 75 -26.43 -10.12 -3.74
CA THR A 75 -25.02 -9.74 -3.88
C THR A 75 -24.15 -10.98 -4.10
N SER A 76 -24.36 -12.03 -3.31
CA SER A 76 -23.60 -13.28 -3.43
C SER A 76 -23.80 -13.96 -4.77
N THR A 77 -25.05 -14.02 -5.26
CA THR A 77 -25.35 -14.59 -6.58
C THR A 77 -24.68 -13.79 -7.69
N ARG A 78 -24.78 -12.45 -7.64
CA ARG A 78 -24.14 -11.56 -8.63
C ARG A 78 -22.63 -11.71 -8.63
N ASP A 79 -22.00 -11.64 -7.46
CA ASP A 79 -20.54 -11.74 -7.34
C ASP A 79 -20.02 -13.09 -7.84
N PHE A 80 -20.76 -14.17 -7.60
CA PHE A 80 -20.39 -15.48 -8.14
C PHE A 80 -20.42 -15.50 -9.67
N LEU A 81 -21.42 -14.88 -10.30
CA LEU A 81 -21.52 -14.82 -11.77
C LEU A 81 -20.48 -13.88 -12.39
N ASP A 82 -20.30 -12.69 -11.81
CA ASP A 82 -19.34 -11.69 -12.28
C ASP A 82 -17.91 -12.24 -12.19
N LEU A 83 -17.55 -12.89 -11.08
CA LEU A 83 -16.23 -13.49 -10.92
C LEU A 83 -15.97 -14.64 -11.88
N ARG A 84 -16.99 -15.48 -12.15
CA ARG A 84 -16.84 -16.55 -13.14
C ARG A 84 -16.54 -15.99 -14.52
N THR A 85 -17.28 -14.96 -14.92
CA THR A 85 -17.05 -14.25 -16.18
C THR A 85 -15.65 -13.65 -16.19
N TRP A 86 -15.26 -12.98 -15.11
CA TRP A 86 -13.93 -12.40 -15.00
C TRP A 86 -12.82 -13.44 -15.03
N PHE A 87 -13.01 -14.66 -14.52
CA PHE A 87 -11.99 -15.71 -14.63
C PHE A 87 -11.71 -16.12 -16.08
N ASP A 88 -12.69 -15.99 -16.98
CA ASP A 88 -12.59 -16.31 -18.41
C ASP A 88 -12.17 -15.11 -19.27
N ASP A 89 -12.49 -13.88 -18.85
CA ASP A 89 -12.23 -12.63 -19.57
C ASP A 89 -11.59 -11.59 -18.65
N ASP A 90 -10.34 -11.20 -18.90
CA ASP A 90 -9.61 -10.20 -18.10
C ASP A 90 -10.26 -8.80 -18.13
N ASP A 91 -11.00 -8.47 -19.20
CA ASP A 91 -11.66 -7.18 -19.37
C ASP A 91 -13.02 -7.11 -18.63
N ALA A 92 -13.58 -8.26 -18.21
CA ALA A 92 -14.84 -8.35 -17.49
C ALA A 92 -14.71 -8.08 -15.98
N ILE A 93 -14.05 -6.99 -15.61
CA ILE A 93 -13.79 -6.63 -14.20
C ILE A 93 -15.11 -6.44 -13.44
N PRO A 94 -15.33 -7.14 -12.31
CA PRO A 94 -16.54 -6.97 -11.50
C PRO A 94 -16.70 -5.54 -11.01
N GLY A 95 -17.95 -5.04 -10.99
CA GLY A 95 -18.22 -3.65 -10.60
C GLY A 95 -17.69 -3.28 -9.21
N ALA A 96 -17.69 -4.22 -8.25
CA ALA A 96 -17.12 -4.01 -6.92
C ALA A 96 -15.61 -3.74 -6.95
N VAL A 97 -14.89 -4.46 -7.80
CA VAL A 97 -13.43 -4.32 -7.95
C VAL A 97 -13.11 -2.98 -8.61
N ALA A 98 -13.79 -2.66 -9.72
CA ALA A 98 -13.61 -1.39 -10.42
C ALA A 98 -13.96 -0.18 -9.53
N GLU A 99 -15.03 -0.29 -8.71
CA GLU A 99 -15.37 0.75 -7.74
C GLU A 99 -14.28 0.94 -6.69
N PHE A 100 -13.77 -0.15 -6.12
CA PHE A 100 -12.70 -0.09 -5.13
C PHE A 100 -11.43 0.56 -5.70
N GLU A 101 -10.98 0.13 -6.89
CA GLU A 101 -9.80 0.71 -7.56
C GLU A 101 -9.95 2.21 -7.81
N ARG A 102 -11.16 2.67 -8.15
CA ARG A 102 -11.42 4.08 -8.40
C ARG A 102 -11.52 4.90 -7.12
N ARG A 103 -12.07 4.34 -6.04
CA ARG A 103 -12.52 5.09 -4.86
C ARG A 103 -11.79 4.77 -3.57
N PHE A 104 -10.77 3.90 -3.56
CA PHE A 104 -10.08 3.54 -2.32
C PHE A 104 -9.48 4.77 -1.59
N LYS A 105 -9.10 5.82 -2.33
CA LYS A 105 -8.59 7.09 -1.77
C LYS A 105 -9.66 7.90 -1.02
N ASP A 106 -10.94 7.62 -1.27
CA ASP A 106 -12.09 8.32 -0.69
C ASP A 106 -12.66 7.62 0.55
N ILE A 107 -12.06 6.50 1.00
CA ILE A 107 -12.56 5.76 2.16
C ILE A 107 -12.52 6.65 3.41
N ASP A 108 -13.67 6.81 4.05
CA ASP A 108 -13.83 7.59 5.28
C ASP A 108 -13.50 6.75 6.52
N PHE A 109 -12.21 6.49 6.72
CA PHE A 109 -11.72 5.81 7.92
C PHE A 109 -12.03 6.59 9.21
N ALA A 110 -12.18 7.91 9.13
CA ALA A 110 -12.40 8.72 10.33
C ALA A 110 -13.76 8.40 10.98
N SER A 111 -14.77 8.07 10.17
CA SER A 111 -16.10 7.65 10.64
C SER A 111 -16.19 6.16 11.05
N GLU A 112 -15.16 5.36 10.78
CA GLU A 112 -15.12 3.93 11.14
C GLU A 112 -14.77 3.76 12.63
N VAL A 113 -15.77 3.93 13.49
CA VAL A 113 -15.64 3.88 14.96
C VAL A 113 -16.14 2.58 15.60
N LYS A 114 -16.83 1.74 14.83
CA LYS A 114 -17.48 0.53 15.34
C LYS A 114 -16.55 -0.68 15.14
N SER A 115 -15.96 -1.16 16.23
CA SER A 115 -15.19 -2.40 16.22
C SER A 115 -16.04 -3.55 15.66
N GLY A 116 -15.43 -4.34 14.78
CA GLY A 116 -16.10 -5.40 14.04
C GLY A 116 -16.82 -4.96 12.76
N SER A 117 -16.86 -3.67 12.39
CA SER A 117 -17.31 -3.28 11.04
C SER A 117 -16.32 -3.80 9.99
N SER A 118 -16.77 -3.86 8.73
CA SER A 118 -15.97 -4.45 7.66
C SER A 118 -14.67 -3.70 7.41
N ILE A 119 -14.75 -2.37 7.25
CA ILE A 119 -13.57 -1.54 7.01
C ILE A 119 -12.67 -1.55 8.24
N TYR A 120 -13.23 -1.47 9.45
CA TYR A 120 -12.48 -1.58 10.70
C TYR A 120 -11.66 -2.87 10.78
N ASN A 121 -12.30 -4.02 10.56
CA ASN A 121 -11.64 -5.32 10.52
C ASN A 121 -10.68 -5.43 9.33
N GLY A 122 -10.99 -4.83 8.19
CA GLY A 122 -10.12 -4.74 7.02
C GLY A 122 -8.78 -4.08 7.36
N VAL A 123 -8.80 -2.97 8.10
CA VAL A 123 -7.57 -2.31 8.58
C VAL A 123 -6.82 -3.20 9.57
N PHE A 124 -7.48 -3.81 10.56
CA PHE A 124 -6.84 -4.76 11.49
C PHE A 124 -6.16 -5.93 10.77
N ASN A 125 -6.80 -6.44 9.73
CA ASN A 125 -6.27 -7.51 8.91
C ASN A 125 -5.04 -7.04 8.11
N LEU A 126 -5.03 -5.80 7.61
CA LEU A 126 -3.84 -5.21 6.98
C LEU A 126 -2.68 -5.04 7.98
N LEU A 127 -2.95 -4.61 9.21
CA LEU A 127 -1.94 -4.53 10.27
C LEU A 127 -1.35 -5.91 10.58
N SER A 128 -2.20 -6.94 10.62
CA SER A 128 -1.76 -8.33 10.81
C SER A 128 -0.90 -8.82 9.64
N ILE A 129 -1.25 -8.47 8.39
CA ILE A 129 -0.44 -8.75 7.19
C ILE A 129 0.92 -8.06 7.23
N LYS A 130 0.97 -6.83 7.75
CA LYS A 130 2.22 -6.07 7.96
C LYS A 130 3.05 -6.61 9.12
N GLY A 131 2.52 -7.56 9.89
CA GLY A 131 3.22 -8.17 11.00
C GLY A 131 3.33 -7.24 12.20
N ALA A 132 2.26 -6.50 12.50
CA ALA A 132 2.14 -5.66 13.69
C ALA A 132 2.64 -6.39 14.95
N LYS A 133 3.74 -5.90 15.53
CA LYS A 133 4.44 -6.48 16.69
C LYS A 133 3.95 -5.84 17.98
N ASP A 134 3.85 -6.61 19.06
CA ASP A 134 3.59 -6.00 20.36
C ASP A 134 4.67 -4.97 20.73
N TRP A 135 4.25 -3.84 21.29
CA TRP A 135 5.16 -2.73 21.59
C TRP A 135 6.17 -3.03 22.69
N ILE A 136 5.89 -4.01 23.55
CA ILE A 136 6.75 -4.38 24.67
C ILE A 136 7.58 -5.60 24.33
N SER A 137 6.94 -6.69 23.84
CA SER A 137 7.70 -7.90 23.53
C SER A 137 8.45 -7.84 22.19
N GLY A 138 8.03 -6.97 21.26
CA GLY A 138 8.56 -6.93 19.90
C GLY A 138 8.18 -8.16 19.05
N GLU A 139 7.30 -9.03 19.55
CA GLU A 139 6.85 -10.25 18.89
C GLU A 139 5.49 -10.05 18.22
N ILE A 140 5.20 -10.82 17.17
CA ILE A 140 3.85 -10.82 16.57
C ILE A 140 2.90 -11.51 17.57
N PRO A 141 1.85 -10.81 18.06
CA PRO A 141 0.95 -11.38 19.03
C PRO A 141 0.21 -12.61 18.48
N PRO A 142 0.00 -13.67 19.30
CA PRO A 142 -0.93 -14.72 18.93
C PRO A 142 -2.36 -14.15 18.88
N ALA A 143 -3.12 -14.57 17.86
CA ALA A 143 -4.46 -14.05 17.56
C ALA A 143 -5.44 -14.03 18.74
N GLU A 144 -5.33 -15.02 19.62
CA GLU A 144 -6.21 -15.21 20.77
C GLU A 144 -5.98 -14.16 21.86
N LYS A 145 -4.77 -13.58 21.93
CA LYS A 145 -4.38 -12.57 22.93
C LYS A 145 -4.50 -11.13 22.42
N LEU A 146 -4.86 -10.95 21.15
CA LEU A 146 -4.99 -9.63 20.54
C LEU A 146 -6.13 -8.83 21.15
N ASP A 147 -5.79 -7.67 21.70
CA ASP A 147 -6.73 -6.66 22.14
C ASP A 147 -6.70 -5.47 21.18
N ASP A 148 -7.77 -4.69 21.21
CA ASP A 148 -8.00 -3.54 20.35
C ASP A 148 -7.69 -2.27 21.16
N HIS A 149 -6.46 -1.76 21.01
CA HIS A 149 -5.89 -0.68 21.82
C HIS A 149 -6.11 0.69 21.17
N HIS A 150 -6.43 1.71 21.99
CA HIS A 150 -6.42 3.11 21.58
C HIS A 150 -5.01 3.67 21.70
N ILE A 151 -4.42 4.13 20.60
CA ILE A 151 -3.06 4.73 20.60
C ILE A 151 -3.05 5.98 21.48
N VAL A 152 -3.97 6.91 21.24
CA VAL A 152 -4.30 8.01 22.15
C VAL A 152 -5.48 7.58 23.02
N PRO A 153 -5.36 7.59 24.36
CA PRO A 153 -6.31 6.95 25.25
C PRO A 153 -7.72 7.56 25.17
N ALA A 154 -8.73 6.71 25.29
CA ALA A 154 -10.14 7.11 25.24
C ALA A 154 -10.50 8.13 26.32
N SER A 155 -9.87 8.05 27.50
CA SER A 155 -10.04 8.96 28.62
C SER A 155 -9.62 10.40 28.28
N TRP A 156 -8.54 10.58 27.52
CA TRP A 156 -8.12 11.89 26.99
C TRP A 156 -9.11 12.42 25.96
N GLY A 157 -9.50 11.60 24.97
CA GLY A 157 -10.42 12.05 23.92
C GLY A 157 -11.81 12.44 24.43
N ARG A 158 -12.32 11.76 25.47
CA ARG A 158 -13.58 12.16 26.15
C ARG A 158 -13.50 13.56 26.76
N LYS A 159 -12.33 13.97 27.24
CA LYS A 159 -12.12 15.29 27.84
C LYS A 159 -11.88 16.38 26.78
N GLN A 160 -11.13 16.06 25.73
CA GLN A 160 -10.60 17.06 24.80
C GLN A 160 -11.38 17.22 23.50
N LEU A 161 -11.96 16.14 22.96
CA LEU A 161 -12.55 16.15 21.61
C LEU A 161 -14.08 16.18 21.63
N GLY A 162 -14.70 15.58 22.65
CA GLY A 162 -16.14 15.30 22.64
C GLY A 162 -16.54 14.26 21.58
N GLY A 163 -17.68 13.60 21.78
CA GLY A 163 -18.21 12.62 20.82
C GLY A 163 -17.40 11.32 20.68
N ASN A 164 -17.47 10.70 19.51
CA ASN A 164 -16.91 9.36 19.23
C ASN A 164 -15.61 9.38 18.42
N ARG A 165 -15.08 10.57 18.08
CA ARG A 165 -13.90 10.75 17.21
C ARG A 165 -12.68 9.97 17.70
N ILE A 166 -12.47 9.91 19.02
CA ILE A 166 -11.37 9.14 19.64
C ILE A 166 -11.41 7.64 19.31
N ASN A 167 -12.56 7.10 18.92
CA ASN A 167 -12.76 5.67 18.63
C ASN A 167 -12.54 5.31 17.16
N THR A 168 -12.14 6.25 16.30
CA THR A 168 -11.83 5.97 14.89
C THR A 168 -10.79 4.86 14.77
N ILE A 169 -10.93 3.97 13.76
CA ILE A 169 -9.94 2.96 13.40
C ILE A 169 -8.52 3.53 13.23
N LEU A 170 -8.41 4.82 12.86
CA LEU A 170 -7.12 5.51 12.71
C LEU A 170 -6.39 5.66 14.06
N ASN A 171 -7.10 5.66 15.18
CA ASN A 171 -6.55 5.70 16.54
C ASN A 171 -6.47 4.31 17.18
N ARG A 172 -6.59 3.23 16.40
CA ARG A 172 -6.70 1.85 16.92
C ARG A 172 -5.58 0.98 16.39
N THR A 173 -5.17 0.01 17.19
CA THR A 173 -4.07 -0.90 16.86
C THR A 173 -4.14 -2.21 17.64
N PRO A 174 -3.73 -3.35 17.05
CA PRO A 174 -3.65 -4.62 17.77
C PRO A 174 -2.44 -4.65 18.72
N LEU A 175 -2.66 -4.94 20.01
CA LEU A 175 -1.61 -5.23 21.00
C LEU A 175 -1.99 -6.46 21.83
N VAL A 176 -1.06 -7.05 22.59
CA VAL A 176 -1.50 -8.04 23.59
C VAL A 176 -2.26 -7.36 24.72
N SER A 177 -3.24 -8.06 25.28
CA SER A 177 -4.07 -7.56 26.39
C SER A 177 -3.25 -7.14 27.62
N GLU A 178 -2.12 -7.78 27.89
CA GLU A 178 -1.20 -7.41 28.96
C GLU A 178 -0.59 -6.02 28.73
N THR A 179 0.04 -5.82 27.57
CA THR A 179 0.60 -4.53 27.14
C THR A 179 -0.45 -3.42 27.15
N ASN A 180 -1.63 -3.68 26.56
CA ASN A 180 -2.74 -2.73 26.51
C ASN A 180 -3.20 -2.30 27.91
N ARG A 181 -3.50 -3.25 28.79
CA ARG A 181 -4.22 -2.98 30.05
C ARG A 181 -3.31 -2.66 31.22
N HIS A 182 -2.09 -3.19 31.23
CA HIS A 182 -1.21 -3.15 32.41
C HIS A 182 0.07 -2.34 32.19
N VAL A 183 0.54 -2.18 30.95
CA VAL A 183 1.78 -1.44 30.66
C VAL A 183 1.49 -0.02 30.19
N ILE A 184 0.70 0.13 29.12
CA ILE A 184 0.38 1.44 28.54
C ILE A 184 -0.82 2.05 29.26
N SER A 185 -1.90 1.28 29.42
CA SER A 185 -3.12 1.69 30.12
C SER A 185 -3.69 3.00 29.53
N ASP A 186 -4.01 3.98 30.38
CA ASP A 186 -4.55 5.30 30.01
C ASP A 186 -3.48 6.39 29.81
N ARG A 187 -2.18 6.03 29.71
CA ARG A 187 -1.09 7.00 29.49
C ARG A 187 -1.14 7.61 28.09
N LEU A 188 -0.70 8.86 27.98
CA LEU A 188 -0.57 9.51 26.68
C LEU A 188 0.69 9.05 25.93
N PRO A 189 0.69 9.05 24.59
CA PRO A 189 1.87 8.70 23.79
C PRO A 189 3.12 9.51 24.10
N ASN A 190 2.99 10.81 24.38
CA ASN A 190 4.10 11.66 24.78
C ASN A 190 4.67 11.33 26.17
N GLU A 191 3.99 10.51 26.98
CA GLU A 191 4.51 10.01 28.25
C GLU A 191 5.22 8.66 28.09
N TYR A 192 4.63 7.70 27.37
CA TYR A 192 5.16 6.34 27.31
C TYR A 192 6.16 6.10 26.17
N LEU A 193 6.05 6.81 25.04
CA LEU A 193 6.98 6.63 23.90
C LEU A 193 8.42 7.07 24.24
N PRO A 194 8.67 8.22 24.93
CA PRO A 194 10.02 8.58 25.32
C PRO A 194 10.69 7.52 26.23
N GLU A 195 9.92 6.97 27.17
CA GLU A 195 10.38 5.91 28.07
C GLU A 195 10.74 4.64 27.29
N LEU A 196 9.88 4.20 26.36
CA LEU A 196 10.17 3.06 25.49
C LEU A 196 11.42 3.27 24.65
N MET A 197 11.62 4.47 24.10
CA MET A 197 12.80 4.80 23.29
C MET A 197 14.07 4.86 24.12
N ALA A 198 14.01 5.41 25.34
CA ALA A 198 15.15 5.45 26.24
C ALA A 198 15.61 4.04 26.65
N ASN A 199 14.67 3.13 26.86
CA ASN A 199 14.96 1.77 27.32
C ASN A 199 15.36 0.80 26.19
N ASN A 200 14.83 0.98 24.98
CA ASN A 200 14.98 0.00 23.89
C ASN A 200 15.71 0.55 22.63
N GLY A 201 15.98 1.85 22.60
CA GLY A 201 16.55 2.54 21.44
C GLY A 201 15.49 3.01 20.45
N ARG A 202 15.64 4.25 19.99
CA ARG A 202 14.68 4.93 19.09
C ARG A 202 14.40 4.13 17.81
N ASP A 203 15.45 3.66 17.13
CA ASP A 203 15.29 2.95 15.84
C ASP A 203 14.49 1.66 15.97
N GLN A 204 14.64 0.93 17.08
CA GLN A 204 13.88 -0.30 17.33
C GLN A 204 12.41 0.01 17.57
N VAL A 205 12.11 1.03 18.38
CA VAL A 205 10.74 1.48 18.62
C VAL A 205 10.10 1.98 17.33
N LEU A 206 10.80 2.78 16.53
CA LEU A 206 10.32 3.24 15.22
C LEU A 206 10.00 2.06 14.29
N ALA A 207 10.86 1.05 14.20
CA ALA A 207 10.61 -0.14 13.39
C ALA A 207 9.37 -0.93 13.87
N ILE A 208 9.13 -0.99 15.20
CA ILE A 208 7.90 -1.55 15.74
C ILE A 208 6.69 -0.70 15.32
N MET A 209 6.73 0.62 15.52
CA MET A 209 5.66 1.54 15.14
C MET A 209 5.30 1.44 13.64
N GLU A 210 6.31 1.32 12.77
CA GLU A 210 6.14 1.13 11.34
C GLU A 210 5.40 -0.19 10.99
N SER A 211 5.57 -1.25 11.79
CA SER A 211 4.79 -2.50 11.63
C SER A 211 3.29 -2.30 11.85
N HIS A 212 2.93 -1.25 12.59
CA HIS A 212 1.55 -0.80 12.75
C HIS A 212 1.15 0.27 11.74
N LEU A 213 1.97 0.61 10.74
CA LEU A 213 1.77 1.74 9.82
C LEU A 213 1.88 3.11 10.51
N ILE A 214 2.49 3.21 11.69
CA ILE A 214 2.72 4.50 12.38
C ILE A 214 4.08 4.98 11.86
N SER A 215 4.08 6.01 11.00
CA SER A 215 5.31 6.56 10.43
C SER A 215 6.14 7.28 11.49
N GLY A 216 7.43 7.51 11.21
CA GLY A 216 8.27 8.37 12.06
C GLY A 216 7.65 9.75 12.30
N ARG A 217 7.02 10.35 11.28
CA ARG A 217 6.27 11.60 11.41
C ARG A 217 5.10 11.46 12.40
N ALA A 218 4.32 10.39 12.30
CA ALA A 218 3.23 10.13 13.25
C ALA A 218 3.76 10.01 14.69
N VAL A 219 4.89 9.32 14.89
CA VAL A 219 5.55 9.23 16.19
C VAL A 219 5.99 10.59 16.71
N ASP A 220 6.58 11.44 15.86
CA ASP A 220 7.01 12.78 16.25
C ASP A 220 5.83 13.68 16.65
N ILE A 221 4.67 13.56 15.96
CA ILE A 221 3.43 14.25 16.35
C ILE A 221 2.95 13.75 17.73
N LEU A 222 2.90 12.43 17.92
CA LEU A 222 2.47 11.80 19.16
C LEU A 222 3.35 12.14 20.38
N MET A 223 4.62 12.50 20.16
CA MET A 223 5.60 12.81 21.21
C MET A 223 5.68 14.29 21.59
N ARG A 224 4.87 15.18 21.00
CA ARG A 224 4.86 16.60 21.35
C ARG A 224 4.51 16.80 22.83
N GLU A 225 5.24 17.70 23.50
CA GLU A 225 5.12 17.93 24.95
C GLU A 225 3.70 18.37 25.34
N ASP A 226 3.13 19.32 24.59
CA ASP A 226 1.77 19.84 24.81
C ASP A 226 0.74 19.20 23.86
N PHE A 227 0.72 17.87 23.75
CA PHE A 227 -0.17 17.14 22.82
C PHE A 227 -1.65 17.51 23.03
N GLY A 228 -2.23 18.16 22.02
CA GLY A 228 -3.59 18.70 22.03
C GLY A 228 -4.52 18.14 20.93
N PRO A 229 -5.75 18.66 20.82
CA PRO A 229 -6.71 18.29 19.77
C PRO A 229 -6.17 18.43 18.35
N ASP A 230 -5.42 19.50 18.07
CA ASP A 230 -4.88 19.76 16.73
C ASP A 230 -3.77 18.74 16.37
N ASP A 231 -2.94 18.35 17.33
CA ASP A 231 -1.94 17.29 17.16
C ASP A 231 -2.60 15.93 16.93
N PHE A 232 -3.70 15.65 17.62
CA PHE A 232 -4.50 14.46 17.37
C PHE A 232 -5.03 14.43 15.94
N GLU A 233 -5.61 15.52 15.44
CA GLU A 233 -6.09 15.56 14.06
C GLU A 233 -4.95 15.48 13.03
N GLU A 234 -3.78 16.05 13.31
CA GLU A 234 -2.58 15.86 12.47
C GLU A 234 -2.14 14.39 12.45
N PHE A 235 -2.12 13.72 13.62
CA PHE A 235 -1.82 12.31 13.73
C PHE A 235 -2.83 11.44 12.94
N ILE A 236 -4.12 11.72 13.06
CA ILE A 236 -5.18 11.02 12.32
C ILE A 236 -5.00 11.18 10.81
N ALA A 237 -4.65 12.38 10.34
CA ALA A 237 -4.38 12.65 8.93
C ALA A 237 -3.16 11.86 8.42
N GLU A 238 -2.06 11.86 9.16
CA GLU A 238 -0.85 11.08 8.82
C GLU A 238 -1.14 9.57 8.84
N ARG A 239 -1.90 9.09 9.83
CA ARG A 239 -2.31 7.68 9.91
C ARG A 239 -3.18 7.25 8.74
N ARG A 240 -4.10 8.11 8.33
CA ARG A 240 -4.93 7.88 7.14
C ARG A 240 -4.05 7.74 5.90
N HIS A 241 -3.04 8.60 5.76
CA HIS A 241 -2.11 8.56 4.65
C HIS A 241 -1.34 7.23 4.60
N THR A 242 -0.76 6.78 5.73
CA THR A 242 0.00 5.52 5.76
C THR A 242 -0.86 4.28 5.52
N ILE A 243 -2.10 4.26 6.02
CA ILE A 243 -3.07 3.17 5.76
C ILE A 243 -3.48 3.14 4.29
N LEU A 244 -3.77 4.31 3.68
CA LEU A 244 -4.08 4.40 2.26
C LEU A 244 -2.90 3.95 1.38
N SER A 245 -1.68 4.36 1.71
CA SER A 245 -0.48 3.89 1.02
C SER A 245 -0.33 2.38 1.11
N ALA A 246 -0.60 1.79 2.28
CA ALA A 246 -0.56 0.34 2.46
C ALA A 246 -1.64 -0.38 1.62
N ILE A 247 -2.85 0.19 1.51
CA ILE A 247 -3.90 -0.32 0.63
C ILE A 247 -3.48 -0.24 -0.84
N GLU A 248 -2.97 0.91 -1.28
CA GLU A 248 -2.51 1.12 -2.65
C GLU A 248 -1.41 0.12 -3.00
N ASP A 249 -0.39 0.00 -2.15
CA ASP A 249 0.74 -0.89 -2.40
C ASP A 249 0.37 -2.36 -2.34
N LEU A 250 -0.35 -2.80 -1.31
CA LEU A 250 -0.61 -4.22 -1.10
C LEU A 250 -1.74 -4.72 -1.99
N LEU A 251 -2.79 -3.92 -2.19
CA LEU A 251 -4.06 -4.38 -2.73
C LEU A 251 -4.30 -3.87 -4.16
N ILE A 252 -3.98 -2.60 -4.45
CA ILE A 252 -4.19 -2.02 -5.79
C ILE A 252 -3.04 -2.37 -6.73
N LYS A 253 -1.79 -2.24 -6.27
CA LYS A 253 -0.58 -2.66 -7.00
C LYS A 253 -0.27 -4.16 -6.85
N GLU A 254 -1.14 -4.90 -6.14
CA GLU A 254 -1.10 -6.36 -6.00
C GLU A 254 0.22 -6.91 -5.40
N ARG A 255 0.95 -6.10 -4.62
CA ARG A 255 2.24 -6.52 -4.00
C ARG A 255 2.08 -7.46 -2.82
N LEU A 256 0.86 -7.75 -2.39
CA LEU A 256 0.60 -8.70 -1.31
C LEU A 256 1.18 -10.08 -1.63
N ASP A 257 1.18 -10.47 -2.90
CA ASP A 257 1.62 -11.79 -3.37
C ASP A 257 3.12 -11.93 -3.54
N LEU A 258 3.86 -10.84 -3.36
CA LEU A 258 5.32 -10.86 -3.35
C LEU A 258 5.82 -11.29 -1.96
N PRO A 259 6.84 -12.16 -1.89
CA PRO A 259 7.64 -12.37 -0.69
C PRO A 259 8.10 -11.02 -0.09
N PRO A 260 8.19 -10.89 1.25
CA PRO A 260 8.51 -9.60 1.90
C PRO A 260 9.76 -8.89 1.35
N ASN A 261 10.81 -9.65 1.03
CA ASN A 261 12.03 -9.13 0.42
C ASN A 261 11.77 -8.57 -1.00
N LEU A 262 10.98 -9.27 -1.82
CA LEU A 262 10.63 -8.79 -3.17
C LEU A 262 9.69 -7.59 -3.12
N ARG A 263 8.81 -7.52 -2.11
CA ARG A 263 7.96 -6.35 -1.86
C ARG A 263 8.79 -5.12 -1.50
N ALA A 264 9.77 -5.27 -0.62
CA ALA A 264 10.70 -4.19 -0.28
C ALA A 264 11.51 -3.73 -1.50
N LEU A 265 11.99 -4.67 -2.32
CA LEU A 265 12.70 -4.36 -3.56
C LEU A 265 11.79 -3.65 -4.58
N ASP A 266 10.54 -4.07 -4.80
CA ASP A 266 9.65 -3.38 -5.75
C ASP A 266 9.28 -1.97 -5.29
N ALA A 267 9.07 -1.77 -3.98
CA ALA A 267 8.86 -0.44 -3.41
C ALA A 267 10.08 0.47 -3.62
N ARG A 268 11.29 -0.09 -3.46
CA ARG A 268 12.55 0.62 -3.74
C ARG A 268 12.71 0.99 -5.22
N ILE A 269 12.37 0.07 -6.12
CA ILE A 269 12.38 0.31 -7.57
C ILE A 269 11.40 1.43 -7.92
N GLU A 270 10.18 1.41 -7.36
CA GLU A 270 9.22 2.49 -7.55
C GLU A 270 9.73 3.83 -7.03
N GLY A 271 10.31 3.87 -5.83
CA GLY A 271 10.94 5.08 -5.30
C GLY A 271 12.06 5.61 -6.19
N THR A 272 12.83 4.72 -6.82
CA THR A 272 13.84 5.04 -7.82
C THR A 272 13.21 5.64 -9.08
N GLU A 273 12.14 5.02 -9.63
CA GLU A 273 11.39 5.52 -10.79
C GLU A 273 10.83 6.93 -10.54
N LEU A 274 10.21 7.15 -9.38
CA LEU A 274 9.67 8.47 -8.99
C LEU A 274 10.77 9.52 -8.85
N SER A 275 11.90 9.15 -8.23
CA SER A 275 13.04 10.06 -8.08
C SER A 275 13.70 10.40 -9.43
N LEU A 276 13.73 9.45 -10.37
CA LEU A 276 14.17 9.69 -11.74
C LEU A 276 13.24 10.65 -12.48
N ARG A 277 11.91 10.48 -12.35
CA ARG A 277 10.93 11.42 -12.93
C ARG A 277 11.11 12.83 -12.38
N LYS A 278 11.22 12.96 -11.05
CA LYS A 278 11.49 14.25 -10.40
C LYS A 278 12.80 14.87 -10.91
N ARG A 279 13.86 14.07 -11.06
CA ARG A 279 15.13 14.55 -11.61
C ARG A 279 15.00 15.08 -13.04
N VAL A 280 14.19 14.42 -13.88
CA VAL A 280 13.88 14.91 -15.23
C VAL A 280 13.12 16.22 -15.17
N GLU A 281 12.07 16.30 -14.35
CA GLU A 281 11.28 17.52 -14.15
C GLU A 281 12.14 18.70 -13.68
N ASP A 282 12.98 18.50 -12.67
CA ASP A 282 13.89 19.52 -12.14
C ASP A 282 14.93 19.96 -13.18
N THR A 283 15.46 19.02 -13.97
CA THR A 283 16.49 19.32 -14.98
C THR A 283 15.91 20.07 -16.19
N LEU A 284 14.67 19.76 -16.57
CA LEU A 284 13.96 20.42 -17.66
C LEU A 284 13.16 21.65 -17.20
N GLN A 285 13.14 21.96 -15.89
CA GLN A 285 12.41 23.08 -15.31
C GLN A 285 10.92 23.09 -15.70
N GLY A 286 10.32 21.91 -15.82
CA GLY A 286 8.92 21.76 -16.26
C GLY A 286 8.67 21.91 -17.76
N ASP A 287 9.70 22.11 -18.59
CA ASP A 287 9.54 22.27 -20.05
C ASP A 287 9.19 20.94 -20.74
N ALA A 288 7.89 20.77 -21.05
CA ALA A 288 7.39 19.61 -21.78
C ALA A 288 7.80 19.59 -23.27
N SER A 289 8.21 20.73 -23.85
CA SER A 289 8.62 20.81 -25.26
C SER A 289 10.00 20.19 -25.53
N ALA A 290 10.80 20.02 -24.47
CA ALA A 290 12.09 19.35 -24.52
C ALA A 290 11.99 17.82 -24.72
N ILE A 291 10.78 17.23 -24.59
CA ILE A 291 10.55 15.80 -24.83
C ILE A 291 10.72 15.50 -26.32
N PRO A 292 11.55 14.50 -26.72
CA PRO A 292 11.65 14.08 -28.11
C PRO A 292 10.29 13.64 -28.69
N GLN A 293 9.98 14.06 -29.92
CA GLN A 293 8.67 13.82 -30.57
C GLN A 293 8.22 12.36 -30.50
N HIS A 294 9.11 11.42 -30.84
CA HIS A 294 8.81 9.98 -30.83
C HIS A 294 8.44 9.40 -29.46
N ILE A 295 8.83 10.06 -28.36
CA ILE A 295 8.42 9.70 -26.99
C ILE A 295 7.10 10.40 -26.67
N SER A 296 6.98 11.70 -27.01
CA SER A 296 5.76 12.48 -26.79
C SER A 296 4.53 11.82 -27.43
N ASP A 297 4.65 11.38 -28.69
CA ASP A 297 3.54 10.76 -29.44
C ASP A 297 3.00 9.51 -28.73
N LYS A 298 3.90 8.64 -28.22
CA LYS A 298 3.53 7.41 -27.51
C LYS A 298 2.89 7.69 -26.16
N VAL A 299 3.42 8.67 -25.43
CA VAL A 299 2.90 9.06 -24.12
C VAL A 299 1.51 9.67 -24.26
N GLU A 300 1.31 10.50 -25.29
CA GLU A 300 0.03 11.14 -25.58
C GLU A 300 -1.05 10.11 -25.96
N GLU A 301 -0.71 9.07 -26.73
CA GLU A 301 -1.61 7.95 -27.01
C GLU A 301 -2.06 7.23 -25.72
N ARG A 302 -1.14 7.00 -24.78
CA ARG A 302 -1.45 6.36 -23.49
C ARG A 302 -2.33 7.24 -22.61
N ILE A 303 -2.05 8.54 -22.55
CA ILE A 303 -2.86 9.52 -21.82
C ILE A 303 -4.29 9.50 -22.38
N GLN A 304 -4.46 9.63 -23.70
CA GLN A 304 -5.78 9.59 -24.33
C GLN A 304 -6.55 8.30 -24.01
N LYS A 305 -5.87 7.15 -24.00
CA LYS A 305 -6.48 5.87 -23.63
C LYS A 305 -6.90 5.82 -22.17
N ALA A 306 -6.11 6.40 -21.27
CA ALA A 306 -6.43 6.48 -19.84
C ALA A 306 -7.61 7.42 -19.57
N THR A 307 -7.63 8.62 -20.17
CA THR A 307 -8.72 9.59 -20.03
C THR A 307 -10.06 9.02 -20.51
N ARG A 308 -10.07 8.26 -21.62
CA ARG A 308 -11.28 7.58 -22.11
C ARG A 308 -11.84 6.54 -21.13
N ARG A 309 -10.98 5.91 -20.33
CA ARG A 309 -11.36 4.92 -19.30
C ARG A 309 -11.82 5.58 -17.99
N GLN A 310 -11.33 6.79 -17.71
CA GLN A 310 -11.58 7.54 -16.48
C GLN A 310 -12.49 8.75 -16.71
N ALA A 311 -13.61 8.57 -17.43
CA ALA A 311 -14.53 9.65 -17.83
C ALA A 311 -15.19 10.46 -16.68
N SER A 312 -14.74 10.31 -15.43
CA SER A 312 -15.24 11.01 -14.24
C SER A 312 -14.15 11.51 -13.28
N SER A 313 -12.87 11.49 -13.64
CA SER A 313 -11.81 12.11 -12.84
C SER A 313 -11.58 13.55 -13.33
N GLY A 314 -11.44 14.49 -12.38
CA GLY A 314 -11.37 15.93 -12.63
C GLY A 314 -10.26 16.36 -13.60
N ASP A 315 -10.33 17.64 -13.99
CA ASP A 315 -9.53 18.35 -14.99
C ASP A 315 -7.99 18.21 -14.74
N GLU A 316 -7.40 17.06 -15.09
CA GLU A 316 -5.96 16.85 -15.02
C GLU A 316 -5.29 17.58 -16.19
N ASP A 317 -4.44 18.55 -15.87
CA ASP A 317 -3.69 19.30 -16.86
C ASP A 317 -2.49 18.50 -17.38
N PHE A 318 -2.74 17.72 -18.44
CA PHE A 318 -1.72 16.95 -19.16
C PHE A 318 -0.76 17.83 -19.98
N SER A 319 -0.86 19.16 -19.93
CA SER A 319 0.18 20.05 -20.47
C SER A 319 1.43 20.07 -19.59
N LEU A 320 1.29 19.81 -18.28
CA LEU A 320 2.39 19.79 -17.32
C LEU A 320 3.34 18.61 -17.55
N LEU A 321 4.66 18.88 -17.49
CA LEU A 321 5.69 17.85 -17.64
C LEU A 321 5.57 16.76 -16.57
N SER A 322 5.34 17.11 -15.30
CA SER A 322 5.12 16.13 -14.21
C SER A 322 4.02 15.14 -14.56
N LYS A 323 2.88 15.64 -15.07
CA LYS A 323 1.74 14.81 -15.46
C LYS A 323 2.06 13.92 -16.64
N LYS A 324 2.78 14.41 -17.65
CA LYS A 324 3.26 13.56 -18.75
C LYS A 324 4.20 12.46 -18.26
N LEU A 325 5.12 12.77 -17.34
CA LEU A 325 6.10 11.81 -16.80
C LEU A 325 5.46 10.65 -16.03
N GLU A 326 4.25 10.79 -15.49
CA GLU A 326 3.51 9.68 -14.87
C GLU A 326 3.24 8.53 -15.85
N TYR A 327 3.12 8.83 -17.15
CA TYR A 327 2.82 7.90 -18.25
C TYR A 327 4.05 7.37 -18.99
N PHE A 328 5.26 7.81 -18.59
CA PHE A 328 6.51 7.27 -19.12
C PHE A 328 6.78 5.87 -18.55
N ASP A 329 7.20 4.97 -19.43
CA ASP A 329 7.84 3.73 -19.03
C ASP A 329 9.34 3.93 -18.71
N LEU A 330 9.96 2.89 -18.16
CA LEU A 330 11.35 2.95 -17.73
C LEU A 330 12.34 3.13 -18.90
N ARG A 331 12.00 2.62 -20.10
CA ARG A 331 12.84 2.76 -21.30
C ARG A 331 12.70 4.13 -21.92
N GLU A 332 11.50 4.71 -21.91
CA GLU A 332 11.28 6.09 -22.36
C GLU A 332 11.99 7.10 -21.45
N LEU A 333 12.00 6.86 -20.13
CA LEU A 333 12.83 7.65 -19.20
C LEU A 333 14.32 7.54 -19.54
N GLN A 334 14.81 6.32 -19.80
CA GLN A 334 16.18 6.10 -20.23
C GLN A 334 16.49 6.86 -21.53
N ASP A 335 15.65 6.69 -22.55
CA ASP A 335 15.83 7.29 -23.88
C ASP A 335 15.84 8.82 -23.82
N LEU A 336 14.96 9.41 -22.99
CA LEU A 336 14.93 10.85 -22.74
C LEU A 336 16.22 11.34 -22.08
N ILE A 337 16.67 10.67 -21.00
CA ILE A 337 17.89 11.07 -20.29
C ILE A 337 19.12 10.92 -21.20
N GLN A 338 19.17 9.86 -22.01
CA GLN A 338 20.29 9.58 -22.91
C GLN A 338 20.23 10.35 -24.23
N ASN A 339 19.19 11.16 -24.46
CA ASN A 339 19.04 11.97 -25.66
C ASN A 339 20.30 12.82 -25.90
N LYS A 340 20.74 12.93 -27.16
CA LYS A 340 21.99 13.63 -27.52
C LYS A 340 22.03 15.08 -27.03
N THR A 341 20.90 15.78 -27.12
CA THR A 341 20.77 17.19 -26.73
C THR A 341 20.66 17.36 -25.22
N LEU A 342 19.96 16.44 -24.53
CA LEU A 342 19.69 16.54 -23.10
C LEU A 342 20.80 15.95 -22.22
N TRP A 343 21.56 14.99 -22.73
CA TRP A 343 22.59 14.28 -21.98
C TRP A 343 23.58 15.17 -21.22
N PRO A 344 24.09 16.30 -21.76
CA PRO A 344 25.01 17.16 -21.02
C PRO A 344 24.46 17.61 -19.65
N SER A 345 23.14 17.82 -19.54
CA SER A 345 22.47 18.22 -18.29
C SER A 345 22.36 17.07 -17.28
N PHE A 346 22.47 15.83 -17.73
CA PHE A 346 22.34 14.62 -16.92
C PHE A 346 23.69 13.93 -16.64
N ALA A 347 24.71 14.16 -17.46
CA ALA A 347 26.02 13.51 -17.38
C ALA A 347 26.69 13.71 -16.01
N GLY A 348 26.56 14.91 -15.42
CA GLY A 348 27.11 15.20 -14.10
C GLY A 348 26.50 14.36 -12.96
N ALA A 349 25.26 13.88 -13.12
CA ALA A 349 24.61 13.04 -12.12
C ALA A 349 24.86 11.54 -12.34
N PHE A 350 24.94 11.10 -13.60
CA PHE A 350 24.91 9.68 -13.96
C PHE A 350 26.22 9.14 -14.57
N GLY A 351 27.24 9.97 -14.75
CA GLY A 351 28.53 9.55 -15.30
C GLY A 351 28.47 9.32 -16.82
N SER A 352 28.69 8.07 -17.28
CA SER A 352 28.68 7.73 -18.71
C SER A 352 27.34 7.17 -19.19
N LYS A 353 27.07 7.28 -20.49
CA LYS A 353 25.83 6.73 -21.09
C LYS A 353 25.79 5.22 -20.96
N GLU A 354 26.93 4.56 -21.12
CA GLU A 354 27.06 3.11 -21.09
C GLU A 354 26.80 2.56 -19.68
N ALA A 355 27.33 3.23 -18.65
CA ALA A 355 27.07 2.89 -17.26
C ALA A 355 25.58 3.04 -16.94
N LEU A 356 24.98 4.19 -17.33
CA LEU A 356 23.56 4.44 -17.13
C LEU A 356 22.68 3.39 -17.84
N ALA A 357 22.98 3.06 -19.10
CA ALA A 357 22.24 2.04 -19.85
C ALA A 357 22.29 0.67 -19.15
N THR A 358 23.46 0.30 -18.64
CA THR A 358 23.63 -0.95 -17.88
C THR A 358 22.74 -0.95 -16.63
N LYS A 359 22.72 0.15 -15.87
CA LYS A 359 21.89 0.27 -14.67
C LYS A 359 20.39 0.25 -14.96
N PHE A 360 19.93 0.92 -16.02
CA PHE A 360 18.56 0.79 -16.48
C PHE A 360 18.22 -0.64 -16.91
N GLY A 361 19.15 -1.35 -17.56
CA GLY A 361 19.01 -2.76 -17.92
C GLY A 361 18.78 -3.66 -16.71
N GLN A 362 19.67 -3.55 -15.71
CA GLN A 362 19.61 -4.32 -14.47
C GLN A 362 18.34 -4.02 -13.67
N LEU A 363 17.97 -2.74 -13.56
CA LEU A 363 16.75 -2.32 -12.88
C LEU A 363 15.50 -2.83 -13.62
N ALA A 364 15.47 -2.76 -14.96
CA ALA A 364 14.36 -3.24 -15.76
C ALA A 364 14.18 -4.76 -15.66
N GLU A 365 15.26 -5.54 -15.64
CA GLU A 365 15.20 -7.00 -15.48
C GLU A 365 14.59 -7.37 -14.14
N LEU A 366 15.07 -6.77 -13.04
CA LEU A 366 14.52 -6.99 -11.70
C LEU A 366 13.06 -6.55 -11.60
N ARG A 367 12.74 -5.33 -12.06
CA ARG A 367 11.38 -4.77 -12.08
C ARG A 367 10.41 -5.68 -12.81
N ASN A 368 10.75 -6.09 -14.02
CA ASN A 368 9.89 -6.93 -14.84
C ASN A 368 9.77 -8.34 -14.25
N GLY A 369 10.84 -8.85 -13.66
CA GLY A 369 10.85 -10.09 -12.89
C GLY A 369 9.82 -10.07 -11.76
N ILE A 370 9.84 -9.02 -10.95
CA ILE A 370 8.93 -8.85 -9.81
C ILE A 370 7.49 -8.57 -10.29
N ARG A 371 7.28 -7.56 -11.14
CA ARG A 371 5.93 -7.07 -11.54
C ARG A 371 5.19 -8.02 -12.49
N HIS A 372 5.88 -8.93 -13.17
CA HIS A 372 5.25 -9.96 -13.99
C HIS A 372 5.34 -11.36 -13.36
N SER A 373 5.68 -11.45 -12.07
CA SER A 373 5.79 -12.71 -11.32
C SER A 373 6.64 -13.78 -12.03
N ARG A 374 7.72 -13.35 -12.69
CA ARG A 374 8.66 -14.24 -13.39
C ARG A 374 9.77 -14.68 -12.43
N SER A 375 10.38 -15.83 -12.69
CA SER A 375 11.57 -16.27 -11.94
C SER A 375 12.71 -15.28 -12.15
N VAL A 376 13.21 -14.69 -11.05
CA VAL A 376 14.38 -13.81 -11.05
C VAL A 376 15.57 -14.63 -10.55
N SER A 377 16.65 -14.68 -11.32
CA SER A 377 17.88 -15.36 -10.88
C SER A 377 18.50 -14.60 -9.70
N GLN A 378 19.28 -15.30 -8.85
CA GLN A 378 19.99 -14.61 -7.76
C GLN A 378 20.95 -13.53 -8.28
N ILE A 379 21.50 -13.72 -9.48
CA ILE A 379 22.37 -12.75 -10.15
C ILE A 379 21.56 -11.50 -10.52
N ALA A 380 20.45 -11.66 -11.25
CA ALA A 380 19.57 -10.56 -11.64
C ALA A 380 19.03 -9.79 -10.43
N LEU A 381 18.75 -10.50 -9.32
CA LEU A 381 18.34 -9.88 -8.07
C LEU A 381 19.42 -8.96 -7.49
N LYS A 382 20.65 -9.47 -7.35
CA LYS A 382 21.78 -8.68 -6.82
C LYS A 382 22.15 -7.52 -7.75
N GLU A 383 22.11 -7.73 -9.05
CA GLU A 383 22.41 -6.69 -10.03
C GLU A 383 21.37 -5.58 -10.04
N GLY A 384 20.08 -5.93 -10.00
CA GLY A 384 19.00 -4.94 -9.92
C GLY A 384 19.00 -4.17 -8.61
N GLU A 385 19.30 -4.83 -7.47
CA GLU A 385 19.46 -4.16 -6.18
C GLU A 385 20.65 -3.20 -6.19
N ALA A 386 21.79 -3.62 -6.73
CA ALA A 386 22.95 -2.76 -6.92
C ALA A 386 22.66 -1.58 -7.86
N ALA A 387 21.80 -1.76 -8.86
CA ALA A 387 21.36 -0.68 -9.74
C ALA A 387 20.45 0.31 -9.00
N ALA A 388 19.49 -0.15 -8.19
CA ALA A 388 18.65 0.73 -7.37
C ALA A 388 19.50 1.56 -6.38
N LEU A 389 20.44 0.92 -5.68
CA LEU A 389 21.43 1.60 -4.81
C LEU A 389 22.21 2.68 -5.56
N TRP A 390 22.66 2.37 -6.78
CA TRP A 390 23.42 3.30 -7.60
C TRP A 390 22.59 4.52 -7.98
N PHE A 391 21.34 4.33 -8.42
CA PHE A 391 20.44 5.45 -8.73
C PHE A 391 20.15 6.31 -7.50
N GLU A 392 19.87 5.71 -6.35
CA GLU A 392 19.68 6.45 -5.10
C GLU A 392 20.91 7.31 -4.74
N GLY A 393 22.12 6.79 -4.93
CA GLY A 393 23.36 7.54 -4.75
C GLY A 393 23.47 8.73 -5.71
N CYS A 394 23.22 8.51 -7.00
CA CYS A 394 23.24 9.55 -8.03
C CYS A 394 22.16 10.64 -7.81
N LEU A 395 21.02 10.28 -7.23
CA LEU A 395 19.89 11.19 -7.03
C LEU A 395 19.97 11.96 -5.70
N LYS A 396 20.75 11.49 -4.72
CA LYS A 396 20.99 12.19 -3.44
C LYS A 396 22.12 13.22 -3.49
N SER A 397 23.11 13.06 -4.37
CA SER A 397 24.39 13.79 -4.33
C SER A 397 24.34 15.30 -4.64
N ARG A 398 23.15 15.91 -4.80
CA ARG A 398 23.01 17.35 -5.07
C ARG A 398 22.21 18.15 -4.04
N SER A 399 21.72 17.53 -2.97
CA SER A 399 21.10 18.28 -1.85
C SER A 399 22.12 19.07 -1.02
N THR A 400 23.42 18.85 -1.22
CA THR A 400 24.51 19.36 -0.37
C THR A 400 25.44 20.38 -1.04
N GLU A 401 25.17 20.80 -2.29
CA GLU A 401 25.99 21.81 -3.00
C GLU A 401 25.33 23.20 -3.13
N THR A 402 24.23 23.43 -2.42
CA THR A 402 23.64 24.76 -2.24
C THR A 402 23.43 25.05 -0.76
N ALA A 403 24.53 25.34 -0.06
CA ALA A 403 24.56 26.06 1.21
C ALA A 403 25.66 27.12 1.15
#